data_AF-A0A3G6J291-F1
#
_entry.id   AF-A0A3G6J291-F1
#
_cell.length_a   1.000
_cell.length_b   1.000
_cell.length_c   1.000
_cell.angle_alpha   90.00
_cell.angle_beta   90.00
_cell.angle_gamma   90.00
#
_symmetry.space_group_name_H-M   'P 1'
#
loop_
_entity.id
_entity.type
_entity.pdbx_description
1 polymer ?
#
loop_
_entity_poly.entity_id
_entity_poly.type
_entity_poly.pdbx_seq_one_letter_code
_entity_poly.pdbx_strand_id
1 'polypeptide(L)'
;MKIAGPKSVGGLLLHQTRVLGLGFVHMKALHVILNIIWLLTAGIWLWLAYIIAGAIACIFIITIPFGVASFRIANYILWPFGREVVDTGKGGGMSMLGNVIWFLVAGLWLALGHVTTAIAQALTIIGLPLAWANLKLIPVTCFPFGKKIVDSSDAKANMIPLARP
;
A
#
# COMPACT_ATOMS: atom_id res chain seq x y z
N MET A 1 14.26 -43.51 21.43
CA MET A 1 13.86 -42.35 20.62
C MET A 1 14.22 -41.08 21.39
N LYS A 2 15.35 -40.42 21.05
CA LYS A 2 15.94 -39.35 21.88
C LYS A 2 15.47 -37.99 21.37
N ILE A 3 14.46 -37.43 22.02
CA ILE A 3 14.02 -36.04 21.84
C ILE A 3 15.10 -35.11 22.41
N ALA A 4 15.92 -34.53 21.54
CA ALA A 4 16.92 -33.52 21.91
C ALA A 4 16.23 -32.15 22.05
N GLY A 5 15.75 -31.84 23.25
CA GLY A 5 15.34 -30.48 23.62
C GLY A 5 16.55 -29.54 23.78
N PRO A 6 16.39 -28.22 23.57
CA PRO A 6 17.50 -27.26 23.60
C PRO A 6 18.12 -27.19 24.99
N LYS A 7 19.40 -27.56 25.09
CA LYS A 7 20.20 -27.48 26.31
C LYS A 7 20.81 -26.07 26.41
N SER A 8 20.45 -25.33 27.45
CA SER A 8 20.86 -23.96 27.83
C SER A 8 20.05 -22.78 27.26
N VAL A 9 19.79 -21.79 28.13
CA VAL A 9 19.11 -20.52 27.81
C VAL A 9 19.82 -19.78 26.67
N GLY A 10 21.16 -19.84 26.62
CA GLY A 10 21.95 -19.25 25.53
C GLY A 10 21.65 -19.87 24.16
N GLY A 11 21.48 -21.20 24.09
CA GLY A 11 21.10 -21.87 22.84
C GLY A 11 19.70 -21.49 22.35
N LEU A 12 18.75 -21.27 23.28
CA LEU A 12 17.39 -20.83 22.96
C LEU A 12 17.36 -19.38 22.43
N LEU A 13 18.13 -18.47 23.05
CA LEU A 13 18.23 -17.08 22.61
C LEU A 13 18.90 -16.93 21.24
N LEU A 14 19.95 -17.71 20.97
CA LEU A 14 20.61 -17.75 19.65
C LEU A 14 19.70 -18.34 18.57
N HIS A 15 18.92 -19.37 18.91
CA HIS A 15 17.93 -19.92 17.99
C HIS A 15 16.82 -18.89 17.70
N GLN A 16 16.29 -18.24 18.73
CA GLN A 16 15.23 -17.23 18.57
C GLN A 16 15.70 -16.02 17.77
N THR A 17 16.89 -15.48 18.04
CA THR A 17 17.47 -14.38 17.24
C THR A 17 17.73 -14.79 15.79
N ARG A 18 18.23 -16.00 15.53
CA ARG A 18 18.40 -16.51 14.16
C ARG A 18 17.07 -16.70 13.43
N VAL A 19 16.04 -17.24 14.11
CA VAL A 19 14.70 -17.43 13.53
C VAL A 19 14.03 -16.09 13.23
N LEU A 20 14.13 -15.12 14.14
CA LEU A 20 13.63 -13.75 13.93
C LEU A 20 14.38 -13.05 12.78
N GLY A 21 15.70 -13.19 12.72
CA GLY A 21 16.52 -12.67 11.62
C GLY A 21 16.17 -13.28 10.26
N LEU A 22 16.01 -14.61 10.21
CA LEU A 22 15.62 -15.32 8.99
C LEU A 22 14.22 -14.91 8.52
N GLY A 23 13.26 -14.81 9.44
CA GLY A 23 11.90 -14.35 9.16
C GLY A 23 11.89 -12.92 8.59
N PHE A 24 12.67 -12.01 9.18
CA PHE A 24 12.77 -10.63 8.69
C PHE A 24 13.36 -10.53 7.28
N VAL A 25 14.44 -11.28 6.99
CA VAL A 25 15.06 -11.31 5.66
C VAL A 25 14.09 -11.88 4.62
N HIS A 26 13.35 -12.95 4.98
CA HIS A 26 12.38 -13.58 4.09
C HIS A 26 11.23 -12.62 3.72
N MET A 27 10.66 -11.92 4.70
CA MET A 27 9.59 -10.94 4.46
C MET A 27 10.04 -9.81 3.53
N LYS A 28 11.26 -9.30 3.71
CA LYS A 28 11.82 -8.27 2.83
C LYS A 28 12.00 -8.76 1.39
N ALA A 29 12.51 -9.98 1.21
CA ALA A 29 12.66 -10.57 -0.11
C ALA A 29 11.30 -10.75 -0.81
N LEU A 30 10.28 -11.22 -0.07
CA LEU A 30 8.93 -11.38 -0.60
C LEU A 30 8.32 -10.04 -1.06
N HIS A 31 8.47 -8.97 -0.27
CA HIS A 31 8.00 -7.65 -0.67
C HIS A 31 8.65 -7.19 -1.98
N VAL A 32 9.96 -7.38 -2.15
CA VAL A 32 10.65 -6.99 -3.38
C VAL A 32 10.11 -7.78 -4.58
N ILE A 33 9.96 -9.10 -4.45
CA ILE A 33 9.43 -9.96 -5.51
C ILE A 33 8.01 -9.53 -5.90
N LEU A 34 7.13 -9.35 -4.92
CA LEU A 34 5.75 -8.93 -5.18
C LEU A 34 5.68 -7.54 -5.82
N ASN A 35 6.54 -6.60 -5.41
CA ASN A 35 6.59 -5.27 -6.03
C ASN A 35 7.06 -5.33 -7.49
N ILE A 36 8.02 -6.19 -7.82
CA ILE A 36 8.49 -6.37 -9.22
C ILE A 36 7.36 -6.93 -10.08
N ILE A 37 6.70 -8.01 -9.63
CA ILE A 37 5.56 -8.61 -10.36
C ILE A 37 4.42 -7.60 -10.50
N TRP A 38 4.15 -6.84 -9.44
CA TRP A 38 3.15 -5.80 -9.43
C TRP A 38 3.40 -4.72 -10.47
N LEU A 39 4.63 -4.18 -10.53
CA LEU A 39 4.98 -3.14 -11.49
C LEU A 39 4.68 -3.55 -12.94
N LEU A 40 5.03 -4.77 -13.29
CA LEU A 40 4.84 -5.30 -14.64
C LEU A 40 3.38 -5.59 -14.98
N THR A 41 2.56 -5.95 -13.99
CA THR A 41 1.19 -6.41 -14.23
C THR A 41 0.12 -5.33 -14.06
N ALA A 42 0.28 -4.40 -13.12
CA ALA A 42 -0.69 -3.34 -12.84
C ALA A 42 -0.05 -2.01 -12.44
N GLY A 43 1.07 -2.06 -11.72
CA GLY A 43 1.68 -0.92 -11.05
C GLY A 43 2.05 0.23 -11.96
N ILE A 44 2.67 -0.03 -13.13
CA ILE A 44 3.04 1.05 -14.07
C ILE A 44 1.79 1.75 -14.62
N TRP A 45 0.76 0.99 -14.98
CA TRP A 45 -0.48 1.54 -15.55
C TRP A 45 -1.23 2.42 -14.56
N LEU A 46 -1.40 1.93 -13.32
CA LEU A 46 -2.04 2.68 -12.25
C LEU A 46 -1.18 3.88 -11.84
N TRP A 47 0.13 3.71 -11.70
CA TRP A 47 1.03 4.81 -11.38
C TRP A 47 0.92 5.95 -12.39
N LEU A 48 0.93 5.64 -13.70
CA LEU A 48 0.74 6.62 -14.76
C LEU A 48 -0.63 7.31 -14.65
N ALA A 49 -1.70 6.57 -14.39
CA ALA A 49 -3.03 7.16 -14.22
C ALA A 49 -3.05 8.20 -13.07
N TYR A 50 -2.37 7.93 -11.96
CA TYR A 50 -2.26 8.88 -10.84
C TYR A 50 -1.37 10.08 -11.14
N ILE A 51 -0.26 9.88 -11.87
CA ILE A 51 0.58 10.99 -12.33
C ILE A 51 -0.23 11.91 -13.26
N ILE A 52 -0.98 11.35 -14.20
CA ILE A 52 -1.82 12.12 -15.12
C ILE A 52 -2.92 12.86 -14.36
N ALA A 53 -3.66 12.18 -13.48
CA ALA A 53 -4.69 12.81 -12.65
C ALA A 53 -4.11 13.94 -11.78
N GLY A 54 -2.93 13.73 -11.21
CA GLY A 54 -2.22 14.73 -10.40
C GLY A 54 -1.78 15.93 -11.24
N ALA A 55 -1.22 15.70 -12.43
CA ALA A 55 -0.82 16.76 -13.34
C ALA A 55 -2.02 17.61 -13.79
N ILE A 56 -3.13 16.97 -14.15
CA ILE A 56 -4.39 17.67 -14.50
C ILE A 56 -4.87 18.52 -13.31
N ALA A 57 -4.86 17.98 -12.09
CA ALA A 57 -5.23 18.73 -10.90
C ALA A 57 -4.28 19.92 -10.62
N CYS A 58 -3.01 19.86 -11.03
CA CYS A 58 -2.08 20.98 -10.89
C CYS A 58 -2.31 22.10 -11.92
N ILE A 59 -2.86 21.79 -13.11
CA ILE A 59 -3.18 22.80 -14.13
C ILE A 59 -4.18 23.82 -13.59
N PHE A 60 -5.18 23.36 -12.85
CA PHE A 60 -6.21 24.22 -12.26
C PHE A 60 -5.77 24.81 -10.92
N ILE A 61 -4.58 25.42 -10.81
CA ILE A 61 -3.94 26.12 -9.65
C ILE A 61 -4.62 25.96 -8.27
N ILE A 62 -5.88 26.36 -8.13
CA ILE A 62 -6.74 26.08 -6.97
C ILE A 62 -6.76 24.59 -6.51
N THR A 63 -6.59 23.60 -7.40
CA THR A 63 -6.60 22.17 -7.06
C THR A 63 -5.22 21.54 -6.86
N ILE A 64 -4.16 22.35 -6.74
CA ILE A 64 -2.80 21.86 -6.41
C ILE A 64 -2.77 20.89 -5.21
N PRO A 65 -3.51 21.10 -4.09
CA PRO A 65 -3.51 20.15 -2.98
C PRO A 65 -3.96 18.72 -3.37
N PHE A 66 -4.87 18.61 -4.35
CA PHE A 66 -5.33 17.33 -4.89
C PHE A 66 -4.25 16.69 -5.78
N GLY A 67 -3.54 17.49 -6.57
CA GLY A 67 -2.39 17.03 -7.35
C GLY A 67 -1.30 16.42 -6.46
N VAL A 68 -0.95 17.11 -5.37
CA VAL A 68 0.03 16.61 -4.38
C VAL A 68 -0.45 15.32 -3.71
N ALA A 69 -1.74 15.22 -3.37
CA ALA A 69 -2.32 13.99 -2.84
C ALA A 69 -2.23 12.83 -3.84
N SER A 70 -2.50 13.11 -5.12
CA SER A 70 -2.38 12.14 -6.21
C SER A 70 -0.95 11.63 -6.37
N PHE A 71 0.04 12.53 -6.44
CA PHE A 71 1.45 12.16 -6.61
C PHE A 71 1.99 11.35 -5.42
N ARG A 72 1.53 11.67 -4.21
CA ARG A 72 1.86 10.88 -3.01
C ARG A 72 1.36 9.45 -3.15
N ILE A 73 0.14 9.25 -3.63
CA ILE A 73 -0.42 7.91 -3.84
C ILE A 73 0.22 7.23 -5.06
N ALA A 74 0.57 7.97 -6.10
CA ALA A 74 1.35 7.44 -7.22
C ALA A 74 2.63 6.79 -6.70
N ASN A 75 3.39 7.48 -5.86
CA ASN A 75 4.59 6.90 -5.25
C ASN A 75 4.27 5.63 -4.45
N TYR A 76 3.13 5.56 -3.76
CA TYR A 76 2.68 4.36 -3.06
C TYR A 76 2.37 3.20 -4.02
N ILE A 77 1.64 3.48 -5.09
CA ILE A 77 1.25 2.51 -6.12
C ILE A 77 2.45 1.95 -6.87
N LEU A 78 3.53 2.71 -7.01
CA LEU A 78 4.74 2.19 -7.65
C LEU A 78 5.35 1.01 -6.86
N TRP A 79 5.19 0.99 -5.54
CA TRP A 79 5.85 0.00 -4.66
C TRP A 79 5.01 -0.35 -3.41
N PRO A 80 3.81 -0.94 -3.55
CA PRO A 80 2.85 -1.00 -2.45
C PRO A 80 3.26 -1.93 -1.31
N PHE A 81 3.99 -3.01 -1.57
CA PHE A 81 4.31 -4.00 -0.54
C PHE A 81 5.41 -3.51 0.40
N GLY A 82 5.21 -3.75 1.70
CA GLY A 82 6.06 -3.23 2.78
C GLY A 82 5.65 -1.84 3.28
N ARG A 83 4.57 -1.27 2.75
CA ARG A 83 4.06 0.04 3.14
C ARG A 83 2.57 -0.03 3.47
N GLU A 84 2.15 0.78 4.44
CA GLU A 84 0.78 0.81 4.95
C GLU A 84 0.21 2.23 4.94
N VAL A 85 -1.10 2.31 4.80
CA VAL A 85 -1.85 3.56 4.92
C VAL A 85 -2.49 3.63 6.30
N VAL A 86 -2.13 4.67 7.04
CA VAL A 86 -2.64 4.94 8.38
C VAL A 86 -3.49 6.20 8.35
N ASP A 87 -4.57 6.19 9.14
CA ASP A 87 -5.30 7.41 9.44
C ASP A 87 -4.49 8.26 10.42
N THR A 88 -4.37 9.55 10.12
CA THR A 88 -3.63 10.47 10.99
C THR A 88 -4.45 10.94 12.18
N GLY A 89 -5.78 10.75 12.17
CA GLY A 89 -6.70 11.29 13.18
C GLY A 89 -6.80 12.82 13.15
N LYS A 90 -6.12 13.48 12.20
CA LYS A 90 -6.07 14.95 12.05
C LYS A 90 -7.00 15.46 10.94
N GLY A 91 -7.82 14.57 10.36
CA GLY A 91 -8.77 14.93 9.31
C GLY A 91 -9.94 15.74 9.87
N GLY A 92 -9.98 17.04 9.57
CA GLY A 92 -11.13 17.92 9.88
C GLY A 92 -12.09 18.07 8.70
N GLY A 93 -13.07 18.98 8.82
CA GLY A 93 -14.09 19.24 7.78
C GLY A 93 -13.51 19.53 6.39
N MET A 94 -12.35 20.19 6.31
CA MET A 94 -11.65 20.43 5.04
C MET A 94 -11.13 19.15 4.37
N SER A 95 -10.70 18.15 5.15
CA SER A 95 -10.31 16.84 4.61
C SER A 95 -11.52 16.06 4.11
N MET A 96 -12.66 16.16 4.80
CA MET A 96 -13.91 15.55 4.33
C MET A 96 -14.37 16.17 3.00
N LEU A 97 -14.41 17.51 2.93
CA LEU A 97 -14.77 18.22 1.70
C LEU A 97 -13.83 17.87 0.54
N GLY A 98 -12.52 17.89 0.79
CA GLY A 98 -11.53 17.45 -0.19
C GLY A 98 -11.75 16.01 -0.64
N ASN A 99 -12.05 15.09 0.27
CA ASN A 99 -12.33 13.69 -0.08
C ASN A 99 -13.58 13.55 -0.97
N VAL A 100 -14.65 14.31 -0.72
CA VAL A 100 -15.85 14.28 -1.56
C VAL A 100 -15.55 14.81 -2.97
N ILE A 101 -14.90 15.97 -3.07
CA ILE A 101 -14.53 16.57 -4.37
C ILE A 101 -13.62 15.62 -5.15
N TRP A 102 -12.58 15.10 -4.47
CA TRP A 102 -11.64 14.17 -5.09
C TRP A 102 -12.34 12.90 -5.59
N PHE A 103 -13.19 12.29 -4.76
CA PHE A 103 -13.87 11.05 -5.11
C PHE A 103 -14.67 11.18 -6.40
N LEU A 104 -15.40 12.28 -6.57
CA LEU A 104 -16.22 12.53 -7.77
C LEU A 104 -15.38 12.83 -9.01
N VAL A 105 -14.28 13.59 -8.86
CA VAL A 105 -13.47 14.07 -9.99
C VAL A 105 -12.45 13.03 -10.47
N ALA A 106 -11.80 12.32 -9.56
CA ALA A 106 -10.67 11.44 -9.87
C ALA A 106 -10.71 10.10 -9.11
N GLY A 107 -11.10 10.12 -7.83
CA GLY A 107 -11.03 8.95 -6.96
C GLY A 107 -11.84 7.75 -7.47
N LEU A 108 -13.07 7.98 -7.95
CA LEU A 108 -13.92 6.91 -8.51
C LEU A 108 -13.28 6.29 -9.76
N TRP A 109 -12.76 7.11 -10.67
CA TRP A 109 -12.15 6.66 -11.92
C TRP A 109 -10.87 5.85 -11.67
N LEU A 110 -10.03 6.31 -10.74
CA LEU A 110 -8.83 5.59 -10.34
C LEU A 110 -9.17 4.29 -9.59
N ALA A 111 -10.22 4.30 -8.75
CA ALA A 111 -10.71 3.10 -8.08
C ALA A 111 -11.22 2.05 -9.08
N LEU A 112 -11.91 2.47 -10.14
CA LEU A 112 -12.28 1.57 -11.24
C LEU A 112 -11.04 0.97 -11.91
N GLY A 113 -9.97 1.75 -12.10
CA GLY A 113 -8.67 1.23 -12.56
C GLY A 113 -8.11 0.11 -11.66
N HIS A 114 -8.22 0.26 -10.34
CA HIS A 114 -7.85 -0.81 -9.40
C HIS A 114 -8.74 -2.04 -9.52
N VAL A 115 -10.05 -1.86 -9.70
CA VAL A 115 -10.98 -2.99 -9.89
C VAL A 115 -10.70 -3.73 -11.20
N THR A 116 -10.50 -3.02 -12.31
CA THR A 116 -10.22 -3.65 -13.61
C THR A 116 -8.91 -4.43 -13.60
N THR A 117 -7.84 -3.85 -13.02
CA THR A 117 -6.55 -4.54 -12.87
C THR A 117 -6.63 -5.69 -11.87
N ALA A 118 -7.42 -5.57 -10.79
CA ALA A 118 -7.69 -6.68 -9.87
C ALA A 118 -8.35 -7.87 -10.57
N ILE A 119 -9.38 -7.62 -11.38
CA ILE A 119 -10.06 -8.66 -12.16
C ILE A 119 -9.08 -9.30 -13.14
N ALA A 120 -8.32 -8.50 -13.89
CA ALA A 120 -7.33 -9.02 -14.83
C ALA A 120 -6.28 -9.92 -14.16
N GLN A 121 -5.78 -9.53 -12.99
CA GLN A 121 -4.84 -10.35 -12.21
C GLN A 121 -5.50 -11.59 -11.62
N ALA A 122 -6.74 -11.49 -11.14
CA ALA A 122 -7.49 -12.62 -10.57
C ALA A 122 -7.74 -13.74 -11.59
N LEU A 123 -7.95 -13.39 -12.87
CA LEU A 123 -8.13 -14.36 -13.95
C LEU A 123 -6.92 -15.29 -14.15
N THR A 124 -5.72 -14.85 -13.75
CA THR A 124 -4.51 -15.68 -13.87
C THR A 124 -4.37 -16.72 -12.76
N ILE A 125 -5.24 -16.69 -11.73
CA ILE A 125 -5.18 -17.45 -10.47
C ILE A 125 -3.92 -17.17 -9.64
N ILE A 126 -2.74 -17.20 -10.25
CA ILE A 126 -1.45 -16.83 -9.66
C ILE A 126 -1.44 -15.37 -9.20
N GLY A 127 -2.17 -14.49 -9.90
CA GLY A 127 -2.29 -13.07 -9.57
C GLY A 127 -3.22 -12.73 -8.41
N LEU A 128 -3.89 -13.70 -7.77
CA LEU A 128 -4.81 -13.45 -6.65
C LEU A 128 -4.22 -12.59 -5.51
N PRO A 129 -2.95 -12.77 -5.08
CA PRO A 129 -2.36 -11.90 -4.06
C PRO A 129 -2.27 -10.43 -4.51
N LEU A 130 -2.02 -10.20 -5.81
CA LEU A 130 -1.92 -8.85 -6.38
C LEU A 130 -3.29 -8.24 -6.61
N ALA A 131 -4.28 -9.05 -7.02
CA ALA A 131 -5.66 -8.62 -7.11
C ALA A 131 -6.18 -8.12 -5.75
N TRP A 132 -5.84 -8.85 -4.68
CA TRP A 132 -6.15 -8.43 -3.33
C TRP A 132 -5.47 -7.12 -2.93
N ALA A 133 -4.20 -6.93 -3.31
CA ALA A 133 -3.49 -5.67 -3.10
C ALA A 133 -4.19 -4.51 -3.81
N ASN A 134 -4.66 -4.70 -5.05
CA ASN A 134 -5.43 -3.69 -5.77
C ASN A 134 -6.68 -3.24 -5.00
N LEU A 135 -7.47 -4.20 -4.49
CA LEU A 135 -8.68 -3.88 -3.74
C LEU A 135 -8.38 -3.14 -2.43
N LYS A 136 -7.27 -3.48 -1.76
CA LYS A 136 -6.82 -2.79 -0.53
C LYS A 136 -6.37 -1.35 -0.75
N LEU A 137 -5.98 -0.98 -1.97
CA LEU A 137 -5.59 0.39 -2.30
C LEU A 137 -6.81 1.30 -2.50
N ILE A 138 -7.97 0.74 -2.88
CA ILE A 138 -9.18 1.51 -3.21
C ILE A 138 -9.59 2.51 -2.11
N PRO A 139 -9.59 2.20 -0.80
CA PRO A 139 -9.96 3.17 0.22
C PRO A 139 -9.08 4.43 0.22
N VAL A 140 -7.76 4.30 0.06
CA VAL A 140 -6.86 5.46 -0.03
C VAL A 140 -6.98 6.17 -1.37
N THR A 141 -7.30 5.44 -2.44
CA THR A 141 -7.63 5.98 -3.76
C THR A 141 -8.84 6.90 -3.70
N CYS A 142 -9.92 6.45 -3.04
CA CYS A 142 -11.17 7.19 -2.93
C CYS A 142 -11.04 8.37 -1.96
N PHE A 143 -10.32 8.20 -0.86
CA PHE A 143 -10.29 9.15 0.26
C PHE A 143 -8.86 9.46 0.70
N PRO A 144 -8.11 10.25 -0.08
CA PRO A 144 -6.68 10.45 0.12
C PRO A 144 -6.33 11.45 1.23
N PHE A 145 -7.25 12.32 1.64
CA PHE A 145 -7.01 13.34 2.65
C PHE A 145 -7.17 12.78 4.07
N GLY A 146 -6.32 13.25 4.99
CA GLY A 146 -6.23 12.73 6.36
C GLY A 146 -5.43 11.42 6.49
N LYS A 147 -4.87 10.90 5.40
CA LYS A 147 -4.10 9.65 5.38
C LYS A 147 -2.61 9.89 5.23
N LYS A 148 -1.80 8.98 5.78
CA LYS A 148 -0.35 8.95 5.61
C LYS A 148 0.10 7.56 5.19
N ILE A 149 1.06 7.48 4.26
CA ILE A 149 1.75 6.24 3.92
C ILE A 149 3.00 6.13 4.79
N VAL A 150 3.16 5.01 5.47
CA VAL A 150 4.29 4.68 6.35
C VAL A 150 4.88 3.32 5.98
N ASP A 151 6.08 3.03 6.48
CA ASP A 151 6.63 1.69 6.37
C ASP A 151 5.86 0.73 7.30
N SER A 152 5.66 -0.51 6.86
CA SER A 152 4.97 -1.55 7.65
C SER A 152 5.65 -1.88 8.99
N SER A 153 6.94 -1.58 9.14
CA SER A 153 7.68 -1.72 10.39
C SER A 153 7.64 -0.48 11.30
N ASP A 154 7.06 0.63 10.84
CA ASP A 154 6.91 1.84 11.65
C ASP A 154 5.93 1.56 12.81
N ALA A 155 6.24 2.03 14.02
CA ALA A 155 5.36 1.92 15.18
C ALA A 155 3.96 2.48 14.89
N LYS A 156 3.87 3.45 13.97
CA LYS A 156 2.61 4.06 13.52
C LYS A 156 1.71 3.13 12.72
N ALA A 157 2.24 2.08 12.10
CA ALA A 157 1.47 1.04 11.41
C ALA A 157 0.49 0.32 12.35
N ASN A 158 0.78 0.31 13.67
CA ASN A 158 -0.11 -0.27 14.68
C ASN A 158 -1.31 0.63 15.03
N MET A 159 -1.35 1.89 14.59
CA MET A 159 -2.52 2.75 14.74
C MET A 159 -3.53 2.41 13.63
N ILE A 160 -4.70 1.88 14.01
CA ILE A 160 -5.83 1.44 13.16
C ILE A 160 -5.49 1.45 11.64
N PRO A 161 -4.70 0.46 11.16
CA PRO A 161 -4.28 0.44 9.77
C PRO A 161 -5.47 0.18 8.84
N LEU A 162 -5.54 0.94 7.76
CA LEU A 162 -6.63 0.82 6.78
C LEU A 162 -6.34 -0.24 5.72
N ALA A 163 -5.07 -0.59 5.54
CA ALA A 163 -4.61 -1.58 4.58
C ALA A 163 -3.43 -2.36 5.18
N ARG A 164 -3.73 -3.46 5.87
CA ARG A 164 -2.72 -4.46 6.29
C ARG A 164 -2.54 -5.47 5.16
N PRO A 165 -1.34 -5.68 4.58
CA PRO A 165 -1.10 -6.66 3.52
C PRO A 165 -1.39 -8.10 3.97
#